data_AF-A0A527ZEK6-F1
#
_entry.id   AF-A0A527ZEK6-F1
#
_cell.length_a   1.000
_cell.length_b   1.000
_cell.length_c   1.000
_cell.angle_alpha   90.00
_cell.angle_beta   90.00
_cell.angle_gamma   90.00
#
_symmetry.space_group_name_H-M   'P 1'
#
loop_
_entity.id
_entity.type
_entity.pdbx_description
1 polymer ?
#
loop_
_entity_poly.entity_id
_entity_poly.type
_entity_poly.pdbx_seq_one_letter_code
_entity_poly.pdbx_strand_id
1 'polypeptide(L)'
;YELAAGRKDKAASLLKTFEGSAGPGGLMPEQVWDGPDMAEHELRHGGPSGSAMPLVWAHSEHIKLLRSLNDGAVFDMPPQGVKRYIEDRTVAPRRTWRFNHKVRTMPAGKMLRVELLTRAVVHWSNDNWATIHDAATTENAFGIHLTDLPVADVPPGNTIVFTFFWPDAGRWEKVDFSIGIDKLD
;
A
#
# COMPACT_ATOMS: atom_id res chain seq x y z
N TYR A 1 -9.77 -11.03 -11.50
CA TYR A 1 -10.76 -10.48 -10.56
C TYR A 1 -11.95 -11.40 -10.34
N GLU A 2 -12.64 -11.82 -11.40
CA GLU A 2 -13.87 -12.65 -11.31
C GLU A 2 -13.71 -13.89 -10.44
N LEU A 3 -12.64 -14.65 -10.64
CA LEU A 3 -12.36 -15.85 -9.85
C LEU A 3 -12.16 -15.55 -8.35
N ALA A 4 -11.38 -14.52 -8.02
CA ALA A 4 -11.15 -14.09 -6.64
C ALA A 4 -12.44 -13.62 -5.94
N ALA A 5 -13.39 -13.10 -6.72
CA ALA A 5 -14.71 -12.70 -6.23
C ALA A 5 -15.73 -13.85 -6.22
N GLY A 6 -15.30 -15.10 -6.43
CA GLY A 6 -16.16 -16.29 -6.45
C GLY A 6 -16.99 -16.48 -7.72
N ARG A 7 -16.80 -15.66 -8.76
CA ARG A 7 -17.56 -15.70 -10.02
C ARG A 7 -16.86 -16.58 -11.06
N LYS A 8 -16.78 -17.89 -10.79
CA LYS A 8 -16.06 -18.87 -11.62
C LYS A 8 -16.57 -18.90 -13.06
N ASP A 9 -17.88 -18.86 -13.27
CA ASP A 9 -18.47 -18.89 -14.62
C ASP A 9 -18.10 -17.65 -15.44
N LYS A 10 -18.05 -16.48 -14.80
CA LYS A 10 -17.62 -15.26 -15.47
C LYS A 10 -16.14 -15.30 -15.81
N ALA A 11 -15.30 -15.84 -14.92
CA ALA A 11 -13.88 -16.08 -15.22
C ALA A 11 -13.69 -17.05 -16.41
N ALA A 12 -14.47 -18.13 -16.48
CA ALA A 12 -14.45 -19.06 -17.61
C ALA A 12 -14.95 -18.41 -18.92
N SER A 13 -15.95 -17.52 -18.85
CA SER A 13 -16.38 -16.73 -20.00
C SER A 13 -15.27 -15.80 -20.51
N LEU A 14 -14.51 -15.17 -19.60
CA LEU A 14 -13.39 -14.31 -19.98
C LEU A 14 -12.22 -15.10 -20.57
N LEU A 15 -11.97 -16.33 -20.10
CA LEU A 15 -10.98 -17.22 -20.73
C LEU A 15 -11.34 -17.46 -22.21
N LYS A 16 -12.61 -17.78 -22.51
CA LYS A 16 -13.07 -17.97 -23.90
C LYS A 16 -12.87 -16.71 -24.75
N THR A 17 -13.14 -15.53 -24.18
CA THR A 17 -12.87 -14.26 -24.86
C THR A 17 -11.38 -14.09 -25.14
N PHE A 18 -10.52 -14.36 -24.16
CA PHE A 18 -9.06 -14.28 -24.30
C PHE A 18 -8.56 -15.21 -25.42
N GLU A 19 -9.01 -16.47 -25.42
CA GLU A 19 -8.64 -17.45 -26.45
C GLU A 19 -9.18 -17.08 -27.84
N GLY A 20 -10.37 -16.47 -27.90
CA GLY A 20 -10.96 -15.96 -29.13
C GLY A 20 -10.21 -14.79 -29.76
N SER A 21 -9.32 -14.14 -29.00
CA SER A 21 -8.45 -13.06 -29.49
C SER A 21 -7.12 -13.54 -30.08
N ALA A 22 -6.86 -14.85 -30.05
CA ALA A 22 -5.68 -15.42 -30.68
C ALA A 22 -5.75 -15.30 -32.22
N GLY A 23 -4.61 -15.08 -32.86
CA GLY A 23 -4.50 -15.16 -34.31
C GLY A 23 -4.70 -16.60 -34.83
N PRO A 24 -4.73 -16.81 -36.17
CA PRO A 24 -4.95 -18.13 -36.77
C PRO A 24 -3.97 -19.22 -36.32
N GLY A 25 -2.75 -18.84 -35.92
CA GLY A 25 -1.73 -19.74 -35.39
C GLY A 25 -1.83 -20.01 -33.88
N GLY A 26 -2.88 -19.54 -33.21
CA GLY A 26 -3.04 -19.66 -31.75
C GLY A 26 -2.15 -18.71 -30.94
N LEU A 27 -1.46 -17.78 -31.60
CA LEU A 27 -0.60 -16.81 -30.95
C LEU A 27 -1.43 -15.66 -30.39
N MET A 28 -1.24 -15.37 -29.11
CA MET A 28 -1.93 -14.27 -28.45
C MET A 28 -1.17 -12.93 -28.62
N PRO A 29 -1.86 -11.86 -29.05
CA PRO A 29 -1.26 -10.55 -29.23
C PRO A 29 -1.12 -9.82 -27.87
N GLU A 30 -0.31 -8.76 -27.85
CA GLU A 30 -0.30 -7.80 -26.73
C GLU A 30 -1.64 -7.07 -26.60
N GLN A 31 -2.23 -6.69 -27.74
CA GLN A 31 -3.44 -5.88 -27.80
C GLN A 31 -4.41 -6.42 -28.86
N VAL A 32 -5.68 -6.22 -28.59
CA VAL A 32 -6.79 -6.54 -29.50
C VAL A 32 -7.45 -5.25 -29.95
N TRP A 33 -8.00 -5.25 -31.15
CA TRP A 33 -8.80 -4.15 -31.65
C TRP A 33 -10.19 -4.15 -31.00
N ASP A 34 -10.53 -3.09 -30.28
CA ASP A 34 -11.80 -2.95 -29.55
C ASP A 34 -12.81 -2.04 -30.27
N GLY A 35 -12.43 -1.46 -31.41
CA GLY A 35 -13.29 -0.66 -32.28
C GLY A 35 -14.12 -1.48 -33.29
N PRO A 36 -14.92 -0.82 -34.13
CA PRO A 36 -15.56 -1.45 -35.30
C PRO A 36 -14.53 -1.96 -36.31
N ASP A 37 -14.85 -2.99 -37.08
CA ASP A 37 -13.95 -3.51 -38.13
C ASP A 37 -13.47 -2.40 -39.08
N MET A 38 -12.16 -2.37 -39.36
CA MET A 38 -11.51 -1.46 -40.31
C MET A 38 -10.67 -2.28 -41.29
N ALA A 39 -11.31 -2.72 -42.38
CA ALA A 39 -10.72 -3.64 -43.34
C ALA A 39 -9.47 -3.07 -44.03
N GLU A 40 -9.45 -1.76 -44.28
CA GLU A 40 -8.32 -1.03 -44.88
C GLU A 40 -7.05 -1.03 -44.01
N HIS A 41 -7.19 -1.35 -42.72
CA HIS A 41 -6.09 -1.48 -41.76
C HIS A 41 -5.91 -2.92 -41.26
N GLU A 42 -6.62 -3.88 -41.85
CA GLU A 42 -6.63 -5.29 -41.43
C GLU A 42 -7.08 -5.49 -39.96
N LEU A 43 -7.80 -4.52 -39.40
CA LEU A 43 -8.28 -4.55 -38.01
C LEU A 43 -9.69 -5.14 -37.95
N ARG A 44 -9.85 -6.18 -37.12
CA ARG A 44 -11.13 -6.81 -36.83
C ARG A 44 -11.40 -6.78 -35.35
N HIS A 45 -12.63 -6.49 -34.95
CA HIS A 45 -13.03 -6.42 -33.55
C HIS A 45 -12.66 -7.73 -32.82
N GLY A 46 -11.93 -7.62 -31.72
CA GLY A 46 -11.44 -8.74 -30.92
C GLY A 46 -10.19 -9.43 -31.47
N GLY A 47 -9.75 -9.11 -32.69
CA GLY A 47 -8.52 -9.62 -33.29
C GLY A 47 -7.28 -8.77 -32.98
N PRO A 48 -6.06 -9.18 -33.40
CA PRO A 48 -4.83 -8.44 -33.15
C PRO A 48 -4.87 -7.00 -33.68
N SER A 49 -4.35 -6.05 -32.91
CA SER A 49 -4.32 -4.63 -33.31
C SER A 49 -3.07 -4.20 -34.10
N GLY A 50 -2.15 -5.13 -34.39
CA GLY A 50 -0.86 -4.85 -35.01
C GLY A 50 0.30 -4.61 -34.03
N SER A 51 0.06 -4.66 -32.72
CA SER A 51 1.13 -4.71 -31.72
C SER A 51 1.83 -6.09 -31.68
N ALA A 52 2.78 -6.28 -30.76
CA ALA A 52 3.59 -7.48 -30.62
C ALA A 52 2.75 -8.77 -30.56
N MET A 53 3.08 -9.72 -31.43
CA MET A 53 2.48 -11.06 -31.46
C MET A 53 3.51 -12.08 -31.99
N PRO A 54 3.86 -13.13 -31.22
CA PRO A 54 3.34 -13.46 -29.90
C PRO A 54 3.95 -12.61 -28.78
N LEU A 55 3.12 -12.20 -27.81
CA LEU A 55 3.64 -11.68 -26.54
C LEU A 55 3.70 -12.82 -25.52
N VAL A 56 4.91 -13.19 -25.06
CA VAL A 56 5.10 -14.27 -24.07
C VAL A 56 4.38 -13.99 -22.76
N TRP A 57 4.21 -12.72 -22.40
CA TRP A 57 3.42 -12.32 -21.24
C TRP A 57 1.94 -12.70 -21.40
N ALA A 58 1.30 -12.42 -22.54
CA ALA A 58 -0.08 -12.83 -22.80
C ALA A 58 -0.27 -14.36 -22.68
N HIS A 59 0.72 -15.13 -23.15
CA HIS A 59 0.75 -16.60 -23.00
C HIS A 59 0.90 -17.04 -21.54
N SER A 60 1.72 -16.34 -20.77
CA SER A 60 1.87 -16.61 -19.33
C SER A 60 0.57 -16.33 -18.57
N GLU A 61 -0.12 -15.23 -18.87
CA GLU A 61 -1.41 -14.89 -18.23
C GLU A 61 -2.53 -15.88 -18.59
N HIS A 62 -2.56 -16.39 -19.83
CA HIS A 62 -3.49 -17.47 -20.21
C HIS A 62 -3.25 -18.76 -19.41
N ILE A 63 -1.99 -19.20 -19.30
CA ILE A 63 -1.63 -20.39 -18.51
C ILE A 63 -2.01 -20.19 -17.04
N LYS A 64 -1.73 -19.01 -16.47
CA LYS A 64 -2.12 -18.67 -15.10
C LYS A 64 -3.63 -18.72 -14.92
N LEU A 65 -4.42 -18.20 -15.87
CA LEU A 65 -5.88 -18.23 -15.80
C LEU A 65 -6.42 -19.67 -15.87
N LEU A 66 -5.91 -20.50 -16.78
CA LEU A 66 -6.25 -21.92 -16.87
C LEU A 66 -5.98 -22.64 -15.54
N ARG A 67 -4.76 -22.47 -15.00
CA ARG A 67 -4.38 -23.05 -13.72
C ARG A 67 -5.27 -22.56 -12.58
N SER A 68 -5.56 -21.26 -12.56
CA SER A 68 -6.41 -20.67 -11.53
C SER A 68 -7.84 -21.21 -11.58
N LEU A 69 -8.41 -21.38 -12.77
CA LEU A 69 -9.75 -21.96 -12.95
C LEU A 69 -9.81 -23.43 -12.52
N ASN A 70 -8.75 -24.19 -12.79
CA ASN A 70 -8.60 -25.56 -12.31
C ASN A 70 -8.58 -25.62 -10.77
N ASP A 71 -7.74 -24.79 -10.15
CA ASP A 71 -7.56 -24.77 -8.70
C ASP A 71 -8.74 -24.11 -7.96
N GLY A 72 -9.58 -23.36 -8.67
CA GLY A 72 -10.67 -22.59 -8.08
C GLY A 72 -10.21 -21.35 -7.30
N ALA A 73 -8.93 -21.00 -7.39
CA ALA A 73 -8.30 -19.87 -6.72
C ALA A 73 -7.27 -19.22 -7.65
N VAL A 74 -6.93 -17.95 -7.41
CA VAL A 74 -5.90 -17.25 -8.18
C VAL A 74 -4.54 -17.91 -7.90
N PHE A 75 -3.95 -18.53 -8.92
CA PHE A 75 -2.75 -19.37 -8.81
C PHE A 75 -1.55 -18.62 -8.22
N ASP A 76 -1.29 -17.40 -8.68
CA ASP A 76 -0.13 -16.61 -8.30
C ASP A 76 -0.42 -15.62 -7.16
N MET A 77 -1.51 -15.81 -6.42
CA MET A 77 -1.83 -14.99 -5.25
C MET A 77 -0.89 -15.31 -4.08
N PRO A 78 -0.06 -14.35 -3.62
CA PRO A 78 0.83 -14.59 -2.50
C PRO A 78 0.04 -14.80 -1.19
N PRO A 79 0.23 -15.93 -0.48
CA PRO A 79 -0.55 -16.25 0.72
C PRO A 79 -0.26 -15.29 1.87
N GLN A 80 0.91 -14.65 1.89
CA GLN A 80 1.34 -13.77 2.98
C GLN A 80 0.45 -12.53 3.11
N GLY A 81 0.01 -11.97 1.97
CA GLY A 81 -0.89 -10.81 1.96
C GLY A 81 -2.27 -11.16 2.51
N VAL A 82 -2.82 -12.30 2.08
CA VAL A 82 -4.10 -12.82 2.58
C VAL A 82 -4.02 -13.07 4.08
N LYS A 83 -3.00 -13.81 4.52
CA LYS A 83 -2.79 -14.13 5.93
C LYS A 83 -2.72 -12.86 6.77
N ARG A 84 -1.85 -11.93 6.39
CA ARG A 84 -1.59 -10.70 7.15
C ARG A 84 -2.79 -9.78 7.21
N TYR A 85 -3.43 -9.49 6.08
CA TYR A 85 -4.38 -8.38 5.97
C TYR A 85 -5.85 -8.82 6.03
N ILE A 86 -6.18 -10.03 5.57
CA ILE A 86 -7.56 -10.52 5.53
C ILE A 86 -7.86 -11.37 6.77
N GLU A 87 -7.02 -12.38 7.04
CA GLU A 87 -7.24 -13.30 8.17
C GLU A 87 -6.87 -12.66 9.50
N ASP A 88 -5.60 -12.25 9.64
CA ASP A 88 -5.07 -11.71 10.91
C ASP A 88 -5.48 -10.25 11.13
N ARG A 89 -6.03 -9.60 10.09
CA ARG A 89 -6.41 -8.18 10.10
C ARG A 89 -5.31 -7.29 10.69
N THR A 90 -4.05 -7.61 10.37
CA THR A 90 -2.89 -6.96 10.97
C THR A 90 -2.87 -5.50 10.56
N VAL A 91 -3.04 -4.62 11.55
CA VAL A 91 -2.92 -3.18 11.39
C VAL A 91 -1.55 -2.69 11.84
N ALA A 92 -1.11 -1.55 11.30
CA ALA A 92 0.13 -0.93 11.77
C ALA A 92 0.01 -0.59 13.28
N PRO A 93 0.98 -0.95 14.13
CA PRO A 93 0.96 -0.61 15.56
C PRO A 93 1.36 0.85 15.83
N ARG A 94 1.80 1.57 14.79
CA ARG A 94 2.40 2.89 14.85
C ARG A 94 1.80 3.81 13.82
N ARG A 95 1.74 5.10 14.14
CA ARG A 95 1.53 6.19 13.18
C ARG A 95 2.81 6.99 13.05
N THR A 96 3.24 7.27 11.83
CA THR A 96 4.48 8.02 11.57
C THR A 96 4.19 9.51 11.37
N TRP A 97 4.99 10.35 12.02
CA TRP A 97 5.05 11.79 11.81
C TRP A 97 6.45 12.20 11.30
N ARG A 98 6.48 13.14 10.35
CA ARG A 98 7.70 13.76 9.80
C ARG A 98 7.45 15.24 9.52
N PHE A 99 8.51 16.03 9.35
CA PHE A 99 8.38 17.43 8.92
C PHE A 99 7.65 17.61 7.59
N ASN A 100 7.81 16.67 6.66
CA ASN A 100 7.11 16.62 5.36
C ASN A 100 5.83 15.77 5.38
N HIS A 101 5.46 15.20 6.53
CA HIS A 101 4.23 14.45 6.75
C HIS A 101 3.72 14.71 8.18
N LYS A 102 3.22 15.93 8.39
CA LYS A 102 2.74 16.39 9.69
C LYS A 102 1.29 15.97 9.90
N VAL A 103 1.07 14.68 10.16
CA VAL A 103 -0.25 14.19 10.56
C VAL A 103 -0.74 15.00 11.76
N ARG A 104 -2.02 15.38 11.75
CA ARG A 104 -2.64 16.19 12.82
C ARG A 104 -3.45 15.34 13.79
N THR A 105 -3.83 14.14 13.37
CA THR A 105 -4.52 13.18 14.21
C THR A 105 -4.02 11.76 13.97
N MET A 106 -4.30 10.88 14.92
CA MET A 106 -4.04 9.45 14.83
C MET A 106 -5.09 8.63 15.60
N PRO A 107 -5.36 7.38 15.19
CA PRO A 107 -6.22 6.49 15.96
C PRO A 107 -5.64 6.19 17.35
N ALA A 108 -6.52 5.99 18.33
CA ALA A 108 -6.14 5.49 19.65
C ALA A 108 -5.51 4.08 19.58
N GLY A 109 -4.77 3.69 20.62
CA GLY A 109 -4.11 2.38 20.69
C GLY A 109 -2.88 2.23 19.79
N LYS A 110 -2.30 3.35 19.33
CA LYS A 110 -1.12 3.36 18.45
C LYS A 110 0.01 4.14 19.10
N MET A 111 1.25 3.68 18.90
CA MET A 111 2.43 4.48 19.20
C MET A 111 2.64 5.57 18.14
N LEU A 112 3.25 6.70 18.53
CA LEU A 112 3.66 7.74 17.60
C LEU A 112 5.14 7.54 17.25
N ARG A 113 5.43 7.24 15.99
CA ARG A 113 6.79 7.22 15.47
C ARG A 113 7.15 8.59 14.93
N VAL A 114 8.16 9.21 15.51
CA VAL A 114 8.76 10.44 14.98
C VAL A 114 9.97 10.04 14.15
N GLU A 115 10.03 10.50 12.90
CA GLU A 115 11.14 10.25 11.98
C GLU A 115 11.75 11.58 11.50
N LEU A 116 13.06 11.70 11.65
CA LEU A 116 13.85 12.92 11.43
C LEU A 116 15.10 12.60 10.59
N LEU A 117 15.64 13.60 9.91
CA LEU A 117 16.86 13.47 9.11
C LEU A 117 18.15 13.59 9.92
N THR A 118 18.07 14.04 11.18
CA THR A 118 19.22 14.27 12.06
C THR A 118 18.90 13.81 13.47
N ARG A 119 19.93 13.55 14.26
CA ARG A 119 19.82 13.19 15.68
C ARG A 119 19.03 14.25 16.45
N ALA A 120 18.11 13.79 17.30
CA ALA A 120 17.28 14.67 18.10
C ALA A 120 16.92 14.01 19.43
N VAL A 121 16.51 14.84 20.39
CA VAL A 121 15.71 14.41 21.54
C VAL A 121 14.31 14.97 21.33
N VAL A 122 13.32 14.08 21.27
CA VAL A 122 11.92 14.46 21.22
C VAL A 122 11.47 14.74 22.64
N HIS A 123 11.13 16.00 22.89
CA HIS A 123 10.58 16.47 24.16
C HIS A 123 9.06 16.49 24.03
N TRP A 124 8.33 15.76 24.86
CA TRP A 124 6.91 15.54 24.64
C TRP A 124 6.11 15.40 25.93
N SER A 125 4.79 15.58 25.80
CA SER A 125 3.79 15.47 26.87
C SER A 125 2.45 15.01 26.28
N ASN A 126 1.66 14.32 27.09
CA ASN A 126 0.26 13.96 26.82
C ASN A 126 -0.74 14.65 27.78
N ASP A 127 -0.24 15.56 28.62
CA ASP A 127 -0.95 16.28 29.68
C ASP A 127 -0.66 17.80 29.64
N ASN A 128 -0.45 18.33 28.42
CA ASN A 128 -0.23 19.75 28.16
C ASN A 128 0.95 20.35 28.96
N TRP A 129 2.09 19.66 28.91
CA TRP A 129 3.35 20.02 29.56
C TRP A 129 3.35 19.97 31.09
N ALA A 130 2.32 19.38 31.73
CA ALA A 130 2.34 19.15 33.17
C ALA A 130 3.38 18.07 33.55
N THR A 131 3.49 17.03 32.73
CA THR A 131 4.54 16.03 32.77
C THR A 131 5.35 16.07 31.48
N ILE A 132 6.66 15.99 31.64
CA ILE A 132 7.63 16.08 30.54
C ILE A 132 8.35 14.74 30.38
N HIS A 133 8.47 14.32 29.14
CA HIS A 133 9.22 13.14 28.74
C HIS A 133 10.21 13.46 27.63
N ASP A 134 11.38 12.85 27.68
CA ASP A 134 12.40 12.95 26.63
C ASP A 134 12.64 11.58 25.99
N ALA A 135 12.68 11.55 24.66
CA ALA A 135 12.97 10.36 23.88
C ALA A 135 14.04 10.66 22.83
N ALA A 136 15.24 10.12 23.03
CA ALA A 136 16.33 10.23 22.05
C ALA A 136 16.02 9.41 20.80
N THR A 137 16.36 9.94 19.62
CA THR A 137 16.27 9.19 18.37
C THR A 137 17.44 8.23 18.18
N THR A 138 17.18 7.09 17.55
CA THR A 138 18.18 6.13 17.09
C THR A 138 18.19 6.11 15.57
N GLU A 139 19.39 6.10 14.97
CA GLU A 139 19.56 6.01 13.53
C GLU A 139 19.32 4.57 13.04
N ASN A 140 18.60 4.41 11.93
CA ASN A 140 18.43 3.12 11.27
C ASN A 140 19.45 2.95 10.12
N ALA A 141 19.45 1.78 9.47
CA ALA A 141 20.36 1.46 8.37
C ALA A 141 20.25 2.38 7.13
N PHE A 142 19.22 3.24 7.06
CA PHE A 142 18.99 4.19 5.97
C PHE A 142 19.34 5.63 6.35
N GLY A 143 19.99 5.86 7.50
CA GLY A 143 20.33 7.20 7.98
C GLY A 143 19.14 8.01 8.51
N ILE A 144 18.02 7.35 8.81
CA ILE A 144 16.84 8.01 9.38
C ILE A 144 16.88 7.87 10.89
N HIS A 145 16.80 9.00 11.58
CA HIS A 145 16.69 9.06 13.04
C HIS A 145 15.23 8.90 13.46
N LEU A 146 14.94 7.93 14.31
CA LEU A 146 13.58 7.67 14.75
C LEU A 146 13.46 7.34 16.23
N THR A 147 12.28 7.62 16.79
CA THR A 147 11.87 7.15 18.12
C THR A 147 10.38 6.86 18.14
N ASP A 148 9.97 5.89 18.97
CA ASP A 148 8.57 5.52 19.18
C ASP A 148 8.12 6.07 20.53
N LEU A 149 7.18 7.01 20.53
CA LEU A 149 6.60 7.54 21.76
C LEU A 149 5.51 6.58 22.28
N PRO A 150 5.54 6.19 23.57
CA PRO A 150 4.61 5.22 24.16
C PRO A 150 3.25 5.86 24.49
N VAL A 151 2.55 6.31 23.44
CA VAL A 151 1.28 7.07 23.54
C VAL A 151 0.04 6.22 23.22
N ALA A 152 0.19 4.91 23.14
CA ALA A 152 -0.90 4.01 22.78
C ALA A 152 -2.07 4.06 23.79
N ASP A 153 -1.76 4.30 25.07
CA ASP A 153 -2.73 4.35 26.16
C ASP A 153 -3.32 5.76 26.38
N VAL A 154 -2.95 6.74 25.54
CA VAL A 154 -3.55 8.08 25.61
C VAL A 154 -5.02 8.02 25.21
N PRO A 155 -5.96 8.50 26.04
CA PRO A 155 -7.38 8.41 25.75
C PRO A 155 -7.80 9.13 24.45
N PRO A 156 -8.80 8.59 23.73
CA PRO A 156 -9.46 9.28 22.62
C PRO A 156 -9.88 10.71 22.98
N GLY A 157 -9.64 11.66 22.07
CA GLY A 157 -9.95 13.08 22.27
C GLY A 157 -8.85 13.90 22.97
N ASN A 158 -7.82 13.25 23.53
CA ASN A 158 -6.66 13.95 24.08
C ASN A 158 -5.66 14.33 22.97
N THR A 159 -4.63 15.10 23.34
CA THR A 159 -3.61 15.60 22.42
C THR A 159 -2.22 15.29 22.95
N ILE A 160 -1.34 14.83 22.08
CA ILE A 160 0.09 14.73 22.33
C ILE A 160 0.72 16.03 21.81
N VAL A 161 1.54 16.67 22.63
CA VAL A 161 2.36 17.82 22.24
C VAL A 161 3.83 17.46 22.31
N PHE A 162 4.61 17.95 21.35
CA PHE A 162 6.05 17.69 21.33
C PHE A 162 6.83 18.78 20.59
N THR A 163 8.11 18.88 20.92
CA THR A 163 9.10 19.69 20.22
C THR A 163 10.44 18.92 20.16
N PHE A 164 11.46 19.52 19.55
CA PHE A 164 12.75 18.88 19.35
C PHE A 164 13.88 19.71 19.97
N PHE A 165 14.76 19.02 20.69
CA PHE A 165 16.10 19.49 20.94
C PHE A 165 17.06 18.84 19.93
N TRP A 166 17.90 19.64 19.30
CA TRP A 166 18.89 19.22 18.29
C TRP A 166 20.28 19.21 18.92
N PRO A 167 20.80 18.06 19.41
CA PRO A 167 22.04 18.01 20.19
C PRO A 167 23.24 18.53 19.41
N ASP A 168 23.35 18.16 18.13
CA ASP A 168 24.48 18.52 17.28
C ASP A 168 24.57 20.04 17.02
N ALA A 169 23.42 20.73 17.06
CA ALA A 169 23.33 22.18 16.90
C ALA A 169 23.16 22.94 18.23
N GLY A 170 23.04 22.23 19.35
CA GLY A 170 22.82 22.82 20.68
C GLY A 170 21.59 23.72 20.78
N ARG A 171 20.52 23.46 20.02
CA ARG A 171 19.36 24.35 19.94
C ARG A 171 18.03 23.63 19.98
N TRP A 172 17.02 24.34 20.47
CA TRP A 172 15.61 23.94 20.37
C TRP A 172 15.03 24.28 18.99
N GLU A 173 14.03 23.53 18.57
CA GLU A 173 13.23 23.81 17.37
C GLU A 173 12.43 25.11 17.49
N LYS A 174 12.08 25.53 18.73
CA LYS A 174 11.29 26.73 19.05
C LYS A 174 9.84 26.72 18.51
N VAL A 175 9.38 25.56 18.07
CA VAL A 175 8.01 25.34 17.61
C VAL A 175 7.49 24.08 18.28
N ASP A 176 6.28 24.15 18.81
CA ASP A 176 5.55 23.00 19.31
C ASP A 176 4.68 22.41 18.20
N PHE A 177 4.65 21.08 18.13
CA PHE A 177 3.78 20.30 17.28
C PHE A 177 2.76 19.56 18.13
N SER A 178 1.60 19.28 17.55
CA SER A 178 0.53 18.55 18.23
C SER A 178 -0.14 17.53 17.33
N ILE A 179 -0.58 16.44 17.96
CA ILE A 179 -1.36 15.38 17.33
C ILE A 179 -2.53 15.04 18.24
N GLY A 180 -3.76 15.13 17.72
CA GLY A 180 -4.95 14.67 18.41
C GLY A 180 -5.12 13.15 18.32
N ILE A 181 -5.63 12.53 19.38
CA ILE A 181 -6.10 11.15 19.32
C ILE A 181 -7.56 11.16 18.87
N ASP A 182 -7.86 10.50 17.76
CA ASP A 182 -9.21 10.44 17.19
C ASP A 182 -10.21 9.95 18.26
N LYS A 183 -11.40 10.56 18.29
CA LYS A 183 -12.49 10.08 19.15
C LYS A 183 -12.95 8.71 18.65
N LEU A 184 -13.44 7.87 19.56
CA LEU A 184 -14.16 6.67 19.14
C LEU A 184 -15.51 7.13 18.57
N ASP A 185 -15.77 6.74 17.33
CA ASP A 185 -17.08 6.90 16.67
C ASP A 185 -18.16 6.06 17.36
#